data_AF-A0A7Y7XFL0-F1
#
_entry.id   AF-A0A7Y7XFL0-F1
#
_cell.length_a   1.000
_cell.length_b   1.000
_cell.length_c   1.000
_cell.angle_alpha   90.00
_cell.angle_beta   90.00
_cell.angle_gamma   90.00
#
_symmetry.space_group_name_H-M   'P 1'
#
loop_
_entity.id
_entity.type
_entity.pdbx_description
1 polymer ?
#
loop_
_entity_poly.entity_id
_entity_poly.type
_entity_poly.pdbx_seq_one_letter_code
_entity_poly.pdbx_strand_id
1 'polypeptide(L)'
;MDEKKQFAVYSDFREGFLIGVGPSLWHYDVNCAIRFESEKEARAAAGRRRSDLATAVLLKMLDGAEGFEALPKLEKAPPGTWIVTIKYVKAPGKLFYLVSGGKAVKMSTSPDDAKGYKFERDAIKAVEVINKGDLLQAETHQKTAQVLSFSKP
;
A
#
# COMPACT_ATOMS: atom_id res chain seq x y z
N MET A 1 26.99 -2.16 -19.71
CA MET A 1 26.95 -2.59 -18.31
C MET A 1 25.54 -2.37 -17.83
N ASP A 2 24.81 -3.42 -17.47
CA ASP A 2 23.52 -3.24 -16.80
C ASP A 2 23.79 -2.61 -15.44
N GLU A 3 23.32 -1.38 -15.26
CA GLU A 3 23.35 -0.70 -13.98
C GLU A 3 22.50 -1.52 -13.01
N LYS A 4 23.13 -2.14 -12.00
CA LYS A 4 22.41 -2.96 -11.02
C LYS A 4 21.43 -2.05 -10.28
N LYS A 5 20.14 -2.25 -10.52
CA LYS A 5 19.08 -1.55 -9.78
C LYS A 5 19.24 -1.80 -8.29
N GLN A 6 19.33 -0.73 -7.50
CA GLN A 6 19.40 -0.80 -6.05
C GLN A 6 18.11 -0.23 -5.46
N PHE A 7 17.64 -0.83 -4.38
CA PHE A 7 16.42 -0.41 -3.72
C PHE A 7 16.70 0.03 -2.28
N ALA A 8 15.87 0.91 -1.75
CA ALA A 8 15.94 1.35 -0.36
C ALA A 8 14.54 1.49 0.24
N VAL A 9 14.48 1.96 1.48
CA VAL A 9 13.23 2.30 2.16
C VAL A 9 13.29 3.75 2.60
N TYR A 10 12.29 4.53 2.21
CA TYR A 10 12.13 5.93 2.57
C TYR A 10 10.87 6.11 3.43
N SER A 11 10.87 7.09 4.31
CA SER A 11 9.72 7.46 5.13
C SER A 11 9.43 8.95 4.94
N ASP A 12 8.27 9.26 4.37
CA ASP A 12 7.79 10.65 4.26
C ASP A 12 7.62 11.27 5.66
N PHE A 13 7.17 10.49 6.64
CA PHE A 13 6.98 10.96 8.02
C PHE A 13 8.29 11.26 8.75
N ARG A 14 9.37 10.55 8.42
CA ARG A 14 10.70 10.76 9.03
C ARG A 14 11.62 11.62 8.17
N GLU A 15 11.18 11.98 6.96
CA GLU A 15 11.96 12.69 5.95
C GLU A 15 13.34 12.05 5.74
N GLY A 16 13.39 10.72 5.61
CA GLY A 16 14.66 10.02 5.55
C GLY A 16 14.60 8.56 5.15
N PHE A 17 15.78 8.02 4.87
CA PHE A 17 16.06 6.65 4.48
C PHE A 17 16.33 5.77 5.69
N LEU A 18 15.96 4.50 5.56
CA LEU A 18 16.24 3.49 6.56
C LEU A 18 17.73 3.13 6.56
N ILE A 19 18.40 3.30 7.69
CA ILE A 19 19.83 2.97 7.88
C ILE A 19 20.07 1.80 8.85
N GLY A 20 19.04 1.37 9.58
CA GLY A 20 19.11 0.27 10.54
C GLY A 20 17.84 -0.58 10.55
N VAL A 21 17.98 -1.91 10.47
CA VAL A 21 16.81 -2.81 10.44
C VAL A 21 16.22 -3.04 11.83
N GLY A 22 17.03 -2.99 12.89
CA GLY A 22 16.62 -3.12 14.29
C GLY A 22 17.62 -2.46 15.26
N PRO A 23 17.27 -1.37 15.97
CA PRO A 23 16.03 -0.58 15.85
C PRO A 23 15.90 0.10 14.47
N SER A 24 14.70 0.57 14.12
CA SER A 24 14.50 1.35 12.88
C SER A 24 15.12 2.73 13.04
N LEU A 25 16.26 2.95 12.39
CA LEU A 25 16.98 4.23 12.36
C LEU A 25 16.83 4.87 10.98
N TRP A 26 16.68 6.20 10.97
CA TRP A 26 16.41 6.99 9.77
C TRP A 26 17.45 8.10 9.60
N HIS A 27 17.83 8.38 8.36
CA HIS A 27 18.77 9.46 8.03
C HIS A 27 18.38 10.13 6.71
N TYR A 28 18.58 11.44 6.58
CA TYR A 28 18.17 12.19 5.38
C TYR A 28 19.03 11.86 4.14
N ASP A 29 20.29 11.48 4.35
CA ASP A 29 21.23 11.15 3.27
C ASP A 29 20.97 9.77 2.68
N VAL A 30 20.74 9.72 1.36
CA VAL A 30 20.54 8.51 0.56
C VAL A 30 21.77 7.59 0.55
N ASN A 31 22.97 8.16 0.71
CA ASN A 31 24.21 7.38 0.73
C ASN A 31 24.29 6.48 1.97
N CYS A 32 23.62 6.85 3.06
CA CYS A 32 23.55 6.05 4.28
C CYS A 32 22.49 4.95 4.23
N ALA A 33 21.63 4.95 3.21
CA ALA A 33 20.49 4.04 3.13
C ALA A 33 20.93 2.58 3.02
N ILE A 34 20.21 1.69 3.73
CA ILE A 34 20.32 0.25 3.50
C ILE A 34 19.90 -0.04 2.06
N ARG A 35 20.81 -0.66 1.31
CA ARG A 35 20.62 -1.09 -0.07
C ARG A 35 20.08 -2.53 -0.07
N PHE A 36 18.98 -2.73 -0.78
CA PHE A 36 18.40 -4.04 -1.06
C PHE A 36 18.67 -4.40 -2.52
N GLU A 37 18.97 -5.67 -2.77
CA GLU A 37 19.26 -6.18 -4.12
C GLU A 37 17.97 -6.40 -4.92
N SER A 38 16.82 -6.46 -4.25
CA SER A 38 15.53 -6.65 -4.89
C SER A 38 14.44 -5.72 -4.35
N GLU A 39 13.51 -5.36 -5.23
CA GLU A 39 12.28 -4.65 -4.88
C GLU A 39 11.49 -5.39 -3.78
N LYS A 40 11.46 -6.72 -3.84
CA LYS A 40 10.73 -7.57 -2.88
C LYS A 40 11.25 -7.39 -1.46
N GLU A 41 12.57 -7.33 -1.29
CA GLU A 41 13.20 -7.14 0.02
C GLU A 41 12.94 -5.74 0.57
N ALA A 42 13.10 -4.71 -0.27
CA ALA A 42 12.80 -3.33 0.13
C ALA A 42 11.33 -3.18 0.56
N ARG A 43 10.39 -3.76 -0.19
CA ARG A 43 8.96 -3.78 0.17
C ARG A 43 8.69 -4.54 1.46
N ALA A 44 9.33 -5.70 1.66
CA ALA A 44 9.20 -6.45 2.91
C ALA A 44 9.73 -5.64 4.10
N ALA A 45 10.86 -4.94 3.94
CA ALA A 45 11.44 -4.08 4.95
C ALA A 45 10.54 -2.87 5.26
N ALA A 46 9.97 -2.21 4.23
CA ALA A 46 8.98 -1.15 4.40
C ALA A 46 7.71 -1.66 5.10
N GLY A 47 7.19 -2.82 4.69
CA GLY A 47 5.97 -3.43 5.26
C GLY A 47 6.07 -3.73 6.76
N ARG A 48 7.25 -4.12 7.26
CA ARG A 48 7.50 -4.31 8.71
C ARG A 48 7.30 -3.02 9.52
N ARG A 49 7.39 -1.85 8.89
CA ARG A 49 7.27 -0.52 9.51
C ARG A 49 5.88 0.10 9.34
N ARG A 50 4.93 -0.68 8.80
CA ARG A 50 3.60 -0.27 8.29
C ARG A 50 3.73 0.60 7.03
N SER A 51 2.96 0.26 6.01
CA SER A 51 2.96 0.88 4.66
C SER A 51 2.74 2.39 4.67
N ASP A 52 2.12 2.91 5.73
CA ASP A 52 1.75 4.32 5.84
C ASP A 52 2.87 5.16 6.43
N LEU A 53 3.94 4.51 6.93
CA LEU A 53 5.11 5.17 7.51
C LEU A 53 6.38 4.95 6.70
N ALA A 54 6.39 4.01 5.76
CA ALA A 54 7.57 3.67 4.99
C ALA A 54 7.20 3.08 3.62
N THR A 55 7.92 3.50 2.59
CA THR A 55 7.73 3.10 1.19
C THR A 55 9.04 2.58 0.62
N ALA A 56 8.97 1.55 -0.23
CA ALA A 56 10.12 1.08 -0.98
C ALA A 56 10.43 2.06 -2.12
N VAL A 57 11.71 2.36 -2.33
CA VAL A 57 12.17 3.27 -3.37
C VAL A 57 13.21 2.61 -4.26
N LEU A 58 13.23 2.97 -5.54
CA LEU A 58 14.33 2.67 -6.46
C LEU A 58 15.37 3.78 -6.34
N LEU A 59 16.63 3.42 -6.15
CA LEU A 59 17.74 4.36 -6.22
C LEU A 59 18.23 4.45 -7.66
N LYS A 60 18.45 5.68 -8.12
CA LYS A 60 18.88 5.97 -9.48
C LYS A 60 19.72 7.25 -9.50
N MET A 61 20.58 7.38 -10.50
CA MET A 61 21.26 8.65 -10.74
C MET A 61 20.28 9.65 -11.34
N LEU A 62 20.07 10.78 -10.65
CA LEU A 62 19.30 11.93 -11.12
C LEU A 62 20.27 13.10 -11.27
N ASP A 63 20.46 13.58 -12.50
CA ASP A 63 21.29 14.77 -12.81
C ASP A 63 22.71 14.72 -12.23
N GLY A 64 23.32 13.52 -12.21
CA GLY A 64 24.69 13.32 -11.71
C GLY A 64 24.80 13.16 -10.19
N ALA A 65 23.69 13.18 -9.45
CA ALA A 65 23.61 12.84 -8.03
C ALA A 65 22.79 11.56 -7.80
N GLU A 66 23.05 10.86 -6.70
CA GLU A 66 22.14 9.79 -6.27
C GLU A 66 20.80 10.39 -5.86
N GLY A 67 19.75 9.95 -6.53
CA GLY A 67 18.36 10.26 -6.23
C GLY A 67 17.54 8.99 -6.03
N PHE A 68 16.24 9.18 -5.83
CA PHE A 68 15.34 8.05 -5.65
C PHE A 68 13.97 8.32 -6.28
N GLU A 69 13.27 7.23 -6.58
CA GLU A 69 11.89 7.24 -7.03
C GLU A 69 11.07 6.29 -6.17
N ALA A 70 9.93 6.76 -5.67
CA ALA A 70 9.01 5.91 -4.93
C ALA A 70 8.46 4.81 -5.85
N LEU A 71 8.58 3.56 -5.41
CA LEU A 71 7.97 2.47 -6.16
C LEU A 71 6.45 2.57 -6.02
N PRO A 72 5.70 2.36 -7.11
CA PRO A 72 4.25 2.39 -7.06
C PRO A 72 3.75 1.38 -6.00
N LYS A 73 2.71 1.75 -5.27
CA LYS A 73 2.08 0.83 -4.31
C LYS A 73 1.56 -0.39 -5.09
N LEU A 74 1.88 -1.58 -4.60
CA LEU A 74 1.29 -2.79 -5.18
C LEU A 74 -0.16 -2.87 -4.72
N GLU A 75 -1.07 -2.79 -5.69
CA GLU A 75 -2.48 -3.05 -5.42
C GLU A 75 -2.64 -4.51 -4.97
N LYS A 76 -3.27 -4.72 -3.80
CA LYS A 76 -3.60 -6.08 -3.33
C LYS A 76 -4.75 -6.70 -4.11
N ALA A 77 -5.63 -5.87 -4.64
CA ALA A 77 -6.75 -6.25 -5.48
C ALA A 77 -6.48 -5.75 -6.91
N PRO A 78 -6.19 -6.63 -7.88
CA PRO A 78 -6.09 -6.22 -9.28
C PRO A 78 -7.47 -5.85 -9.86
N PRO A 79 -7.51 -5.08 -10.95
CA PRO A 79 -8.75 -4.80 -11.67
C PRO A 79 -9.53 -6.09 -12.04
N GLY A 80 -10.86 -6.01 -12.01
CA GLY A 80 -11.75 -7.14 -12.26
C GLY A 80 -12.04 -8.02 -11.03
N THR A 81 -11.32 -7.83 -9.92
CA THR A 81 -11.65 -8.48 -8.64
C THR A 81 -12.74 -7.74 -7.88
N TRP A 82 -13.44 -8.47 -7.00
CA TRP A 82 -14.43 -7.89 -6.10
C TRP A 82 -13.76 -7.37 -4.84
N ILE A 83 -14.14 -6.18 -4.39
CA ILE A 83 -13.63 -5.57 -3.16
C ILE A 83 -14.81 -5.14 -2.28
N VAL A 84 -14.53 -5.01 -0.98
CA VAL A 84 -15.53 -4.62 0.02
C VAL A 84 -15.16 -3.24 0.57
N THR A 85 -16.08 -2.30 0.44
CA THR A 85 -16.03 -1.00 1.09
C THR A 85 -16.86 -0.99 2.36
N ILE A 86 -16.45 -0.18 3.33
CA ILE A 86 -17.07 -0.08 4.65
C ILE A 86 -17.24 1.39 5.00
N LYS A 87 -18.40 1.74 5.55
CA LYS A 87 -18.73 3.06 6.10
C LYS A 87 -19.16 2.89 7.55
N TYR A 88 -18.89 3.88 8.39
CA TYR A 88 -19.45 3.93 9.74
C TYR A 88 -20.87 4.46 9.69
N VAL A 89 -21.82 3.73 10.27
CA VAL A 89 -23.25 4.10 10.27
C VAL A 89 -23.47 5.42 10.99
N LYS A 90 -22.78 5.63 12.12
CA LYS A 90 -22.89 6.86 12.94
C LYS A 90 -22.05 8.03 12.41
N ALA A 91 -21.21 7.81 11.40
CA ALA A 91 -20.33 8.82 10.82
C ALA A 91 -19.95 8.45 9.38
N PRO A 92 -20.89 8.56 8.41
CA PRO A 92 -20.70 8.05 7.04
C PRO A 92 -19.70 8.84 6.19
N GLY A 93 -19.09 9.90 6.74
CA GLY A 93 -18.17 10.78 6.01
C GLY A 93 -16.84 10.15 5.60
N LYS A 94 -16.55 8.91 6.04
CA LYS A 94 -15.29 8.23 5.71
C LYS A 94 -15.55 6.84 5.14
N LEU A 95 -15.04 6.65 3.92
CA LEU A 95 -15.00 5.37 3.24
C LEU A 95 -13.74 4.60 3.64
N PHE A 96 -13.91 3.32 3.91
CA PHE A 96 -12.83 2.40 4.20
C PHE A 96 -12.89 1.19 3.27
N TYR A 97 -11.76 0.52 3.10
CA TYR A 97 -11.59 -0.69 2.32
C TYR A 97 -11.23 -1.84 3.24
N LEU A 98 -11.89 -2.99 3.07
CA LEU A 98 -11.59 -4.19 3.83
C LEU A 98 -10.21 -4.74 3.43
N VAL A 99 -9.28 -4.84 4.38
CA VAL A 99 -7.93 -5.39 4.18
C VAL A 99 -7.87 -6.87 4.57
N SER A 100 -8.59 -7.25 5.62
CA SER A 100 -8.77 -8.65 6.00
C SER A 100 -10.05 -8.84 6.81
N GLY A 101 -10.86 -9.84 6.43
CA GLY A 101 -11.98 -10.36 7.21
C GLY A 101 -11.61 -11.67 7.91
N GLY A 102 -12.11 -11.89 9.12
CA GLY A 102 -11.78 -13.05 9.96
C GLY A 102 -12.09 -12.75 11.43
N LYS A 103 -11.19 -13.11 12.35
CA LYS A 103 -11.34 -12.81 13.79
C LYS A 103 -11.40 -11.31 14.11
N ALA A 104 -10.76 -10.47 13.30
CA ALA A 104 -10.80 -9.02 13.42
C ALA A 104 -10.89 -8.38 12.03
N VAL A 105 -11.84 -7.47 11.87
CA VAL A 105 -12.00 -6.68 10.64
C VAL A 105 -10.87 -5.64 10.61
N LYS A 106 -9.99 -5.75 9.61
CA LYS A 106 -8.97 -4.72 9.35
C LYS A 106 -9.41 -3.86 8.18
N MET A 107 -9.31 -2.55 8.34
CA MET A 107 -9.74 -1.55 7.38
C MET A 107 -8.60 -0.60 7.03
N SER A 108 -8.55 -0.15 5.78
CA SER A 108 -7.63 0.90 5.31
C SER A 108 -8.44 2.02 4.65
N THR A 109 -7.89 3.23 4.63
CA THR A 109 -8.44 4.33 3.84
C THR A 109 -7.93 4.33 2.40
N SER A 110 -6.95 3.47 2.10
CA SER A 110 -6.38 3.34 0.76
C SER A 110 -7.08 2.24 -0.04
N PRO A 111 -7.54 2.50 -1.27
CA PRO A 111 -8.08 1.47 -2.15
C PRO A 111 -7.05 0.41 -2.53
N ASP A 112 -5.75 0.75 -2.53
CA ASP A 112 -4.67 -0.18 -2.90
C ASP A 112 -4.50 -1.32 -1.88
N ASP A 113 -4.95 -1.08 -0.65
CA ASP A 113 -4.92 -2.06 0.43
C ASP A 113 -6.11 -3.00 0.44
N ALA A 114 -7.11 -2.77 -0.42
CA ALA A 114 -8.32 -3.56 -0.47
C ALA A 114 -7.99 -5.03 -0.76
N LYS A 115 -8.63 -5.93 0.00
CA LYS A 115 -8.59 -7.36 -0.26
C LYS A 115 -9.42 -7.67 -1.49
N GLY A 116 -8.77 -8.23 -2.51
CA GLY A 116 -9.43 -8.74 -3.71
C GLY A 116 -10.05 -10.12 -3.49
N TYR A 117 -11.30 -10.26 -3.93
CA TYR A 117 -12.02 -11.53 -3.99
C TYR A 117 -12.20 -11.93 -5.45
N LYS A 118 -11.86 -13.19 -5.77
CA LYS A 118 -12.00 -13.72 -7.14
C LYS A 118 -13.47 -13.85 -7.55
N PHE A 119 -14.34 -14.21 -6.61
CA PHE A 119 -15.76 -14.43 -6.85
C PHE A 119 -16.61 -13.49 -5.99
N GLU A 120 -17.67 -12.94 -6.58
CA GLU A 120 -18.60 -12.03 -5.90
C GLU A 120 -19.18 -12.64 -4.62
N ARG A 121 -19.59 -13.91 -4.68
CA ARG A 121 -20.15 -14.65 -3.54
C ARG A 121 -19.26 -14.62 -2.29
N ASP A 122 -17.94 -14.59 -2.45
CA ASP A 122 -17.01 -14.58 -1.32
C ASP A 122 -16.86 -13.17 -0.73
N ALA A 123 -16.99 -12.13 -1.56
CA ALA A 123 -17.10 -10.74 -1.10
C ALA A 123 -18.44 -10.49 -0.38
N ILE A 124 -19.55 -11.03 -0.90
CA ILE A 124 -20.88 -10.95 -0.26
C ILE A 124 -20.85 -11.58 1.14
N LYS A 125 -20.26 -12.76 1.31
CA LYS A 125 -20.11 -13.38 2.64
C LYS A 125 -19.35 -12.47 3.61
N ALA A 126 -18.34 -11.75 3.14
CA ALA A 126 -17.61 -10.80 3.98
C ALA A 126 -18.47 -9.59 4.36
N VAL A 127 -19.27 -9.07 3.42
CA VAL A 127 -20.26 -8.00 3.66
C VAL A 127 -21.28 -8.44 4.71
N GLU A 128 -21.86 -9.63 4.56
CA GLU A 128 -22.83 -10.18 5.52
C GLU A 128 -22.24 -10.28 6.93
N VAL A 129 -20.99 -10.69 7.07
CA VAL A 129 -20.32 -10.77 8.38
C VAL A 129 -20.14 -9.38 9.00
N ILE A 130 -19.80 -8.36 8.20
CA ILE A 130 -19.60 -7.00 8.69
C ILE A 130 -20.94 -6.34 9.08
N ASN A 131 -21.96 -6.53 8.25
CA ASN A 131 -23.30 -5.94 8.43
C ASN A 131 -24.11 -6.58 9.56
N LYS A 132 -23.63 -7.68 10.18
CA LYS A 132 -24.22 -8.22 11.41
C LYS A 132 -24.07 -7.28 12.62
N GLY A 133 -23.14 -6.32 12.57
CA GLY A 133 -22.97 -5.32 13.62
C GLY A 133 -23.64 -4.00 13.26
N ASP A 134 -24.06 -3.24 14.28
CA ASP A 134 -24.83 -1.99 14.09
C ASP A 134 -23.97 -0.75 13.78
N LEU A 135 -22.64 -0.90 13.81
CA LEU A 135 -21.71 0.23 13.69
C LEU A 135 -21.18 0.44 12.27
N LEU A 136 -21.19 -0.60 11.46
CA LEU A 136 -20.55 -0.64 10.15
C LEU A 136 -21.57 -1.05 9.08
N GLN A 137 -21.47 -0.41 7.93
CA GLN A 137 -22.19 -0.80 6.72
C GLN A 137 -21.17 -1.09 5.63
N ALA A 138 -21.22 -2.30 5.09
CA ALA A 138 -20.35 -2.79 4.05
C ALA A 138 -21.12 -3.03 2.75
N GLU A 139 -20.43 -2.79 1.64
CA GLU A 139 -20.93 -2.96 0.29
C GLU A 139 -19.83 -3.60 -0.57
N THR A 140 -20.22 -4.45 -1.51
CA THR A 140 -19.31 -5.05 -2.49
C THR A 140 -19.41 -4.33 -3.82
N HIS A 141 -18.31 -4.20 -4.53
CA HIS A 141 -18.29 -3.75 -5.92
C HIS A 141 -17.08 -4.35 -6.64
N GLN A 142 -17.17 -4.42 -7.97
CA GLN A 142 -16.05 -4.83 -8.78
C GLN A 142 -15.06 -3.68 -8.92
N LYS A 143 -13.78 -3.95 -8.66
CA LYS A 143 -12.72 -2.97 -8.86
C LYS A 143 -12.52 -2.77 -10.36
N THR A 144 -12.81 -1.57 -10.85
CA THR A 144 -12.52 -1.18 -12.23
C THR A 144 -11.06 -0.75 -12.35
N ALA A 145 -10.49 -0.88 -13.55
CA ALA A 145 -9.20 -0.26 -13.83
C ALA A 145 -9.37 1.26 -13.71
N GLN A 146 -8.50 1.95 -12.96
CA GLN A 146 -8.41 3.39 -13.07
C GLN A 146 -7.92 3.69 -14.49
N VAL A 147 -8.76 4.31 -15.31
CA VAL A 147 -8.33 4.82 -16.62
C VAL A 147 -7.41 6.01 -16.31
N LEU A 148 -6.10 5.81 -16.45
CA LEU A 148 -5.15 6.93 -16.47
C LEU A 148 -5.51 7.79 -17.68
N SER A 149 -6.23 8.88 -17.43
CA SER A 149 -6.44 9.92 -18.44
C SER A 149 -5.08 10.56 -18.73
N PHE A 150 -4.43 10.13 -19.81
CA PHE A 150 -3.31 10.84 -20.37
C PHE A 150 -3.83 12.12 -21.03
N SER A 151 -3.97 13.19 -20.25
CA SER A 151 -3.91 14.54 -20.82
C SER A 151 -2.50 14.74 -21.35
N LYS A 152 -2.34 14.63 -22.67
CA LYS A 152 -1.12 15.05 -23.36
C LYS A 152 -0.89 16.55 -23.11
N PRO A 153 0.38 16.99 -23.01
CA PRO A 153 0.74 18.39 -22.84
C PRO A 153 0.31 19.25 -24.04
#